data_AF-A0A3S1QPZ7-F1
#
_entry.id   AF-A0A3S1QPZ7-F1
#
_cell.length_a   1.000
_cell.length_b   1.000
_cell.length_c   1.000
_cell.angle_alpha   90.00
_cell.angle_beta   90.00
_cell.angle_gamma   90.00
#
_symmetry.space_group_name_H-M   'P 1'
#
loop_
_entity.id
_entity.type
_entity.pdbx_description
1 polymer ?
#
loop_
_entity_poly.entity_id
_entity_poly.type
_entity_poly.pdbx_seq_one_letter_code
_entity_poly.pdbx_strand_id
1 'polypeptide(L)'
;MAFAVGIENRTPFATATHVQLDADGQEILVVMFSASFDALDGAPAMDVCEDQMPVALWDIPFGDPANSSNRYEADIAPHKPAAEILVNGSAHAPNGRPVTEMQVGCRVSGLQKVLNGVGDRIYDAGGFSAPALFRTMPIVYERAYGGTLPDGRLDRRNPVGVG
;
A
#
# COMPACT_ATOMS: atom_id res chain seq x y z
N MET A 1 26.36 11.78 -19.46
CA MET A 1 26.89 10.52 -18.93
C MET A 1 26.99 10.64 -17.40
N ALA A 2 25.82 10.63 -16.75
CA ALA A 2 25.63 10.79 -15.30
C ALA A 2 26.14 9.60 -14.45
N PHE A 3 26.86 8.65 -15.04
CA PHE A 3 27.24 7.38 -14.40
C PHE A 3 28.37 7.47 -13.37
N ALA A 4 28.92 8.67 -13.14
CA ALA A 4 30.08 8.89 -12.27
C ALA A 4 29.77 9.79 -11.05
N VAL A 5 28.49 9.93 -10.66
CA VAL A 5 28.13 10.66 -9.44
C VAL A 5 28.28 9.73 -8.23
N GLY A 6 29.33 9.94 -7.44
CA GLY A 6 29.50 9.24 -6.17
C GLY A 6 28.57 9.82 -5.09
N ILE A 7 27.88 8.94 -4.35
CA ILE A 7 27.09 9.32 -3.19
C ILE A 7 27.89 9.03 -1.93
N GLU A 8 28.09 10.08 -1.12
CA GLU A 8 28.59 9.93 0.24
C GLU A 8 27.39 9.86 1.21
N ASN A 9 26.94 8.64 1.53
CA ASN A 9 25.88 8.43 2.51
C ASN A 9 26.46 8.39 3.93
N ARG A 10 26.09 9.38 4.76
CA ARG A 10 26.52 9.49 6.17
C ARG A 10 25.48 8.98 7.17
N THR A 11 24.47 8.26 6.68
CA THR A 11 23.38 7.70 7.48
C THR A 11 23.44 6.16 7.44
N PRO A 12 22.78 5.45 8.38
CA PRO A 12 22.67 4.00 8.31
C PRO A 12 21.62 3.52 7.29
N PHE A 13 20.92 4.42 6.62
CA PHE A 13 19.76 4.12 5.78
C PHE A 13 20.15 3.70 4.37
N ALA A 14 19.28 2.90 3.74
CA ALA A 14 19.51 2.42 2.39
C ALA A 14 19.46 3.58 1.38
N THR A 15 20.39 3.55 0.43
CA THR A 15 20.47 4.52 -0.66
C THR A 15 20.64 3.85 -2.00
N ALA A 16 19.98 4.36 -3.03
CA ALA A 16 20.16 3.93 -4.39
C ALA A 16 20.12 5.11 -5.36
N THR A 17 20.67 4.89 -6.55
CA THR A 17 20.59 5.81 -7.69
C THR A 17 19.99 5.13 -8.89
N HIS A 18 19.25 5.89 -9.68
CA HIS A 18 18.77 5.45 -10.97
C HIS A 18 18.83 6.60 -11.97
N VAL A 19 19.16 6.32 -13.22
CA VAL A 19 19.17 7.33 -14.30
C VAL A 19 17.96 7.10 -15.19
N GLN A 20 17.17 8.14 -15.40
CA GLN A 20 16.03 8.14 -16.30
C GLN A 20 16.21 9.22 -17.37
N LEU A 21 15.41 9.17 -18.42
CA LEU A 21 15.34 10.23 -19.42
C LEU A 21 14.09 11.07 -19.18
N ASP A 22 14.22 12.39 -19.30
CA ASP A 22 13.06 13.26 -19.39
C ASP A 22 12.41 13.24 -20.78
N ALA A 23 11.37 14.06 -20.96
CA ALA A 23 10.65 14.16 -22.22
C ALA A 23 11.50 14.72 -23.38
N ASP A 24 12.59 15.43 -23.08
CA ASP A 24 13.54 16.00 -24.05
C ASP A 24 14.76 15.08 -24.25
N GLY A 25 14.77 13.89 -23.64
CA GLY A 25 15.85 12.91 -23.73
C GLY A 25 17.08 13.25 -22.89
N GLN A 26 16.98 14.18 -21.93
CA GLN A 26 18.06 14.49 -21.00
C GLN A 26 18.11 13.50 -19.84
N GLU A 27 19.32 13.13 -19.42
CA GLU A 27 19.53 12.26 -18.27
C GLU A 27 19.16 12.98 -16.96
N ILE A 28 18.22 12.40 -16.20
CA ILE A 28 17.90 12.77 -14.82
C ILE A 28 18.49 11.70 -13.89
N LEU A 29 19.36 12.13 -12.96
CA LEU A 29 19.79 11.29 -11.85
C LEU A 29 18.76 11.36 -10.71
N VAL A 30 18.12 10.24 -10.43
CA VAL A 30 17.23 10.05 -9.28
C VAL A 30 18.04 9.45 -8.14
N VAL A 31 18.00 10.09 -6.98
CA VAL A 31 18.61 9.59 -5.74
C VAL A 31 17.49 9.27 -4.75
N MET A 32 17.50 8.05 -4.22
CA MET A 32 16.47 7.54 -3.31
C MET A 32 17.07 7.13 -1.98
N PHE A 33 16.34 7.39 -0.90
CA PHE A 33 16.68 7.05 0.48
C PHE A 33 15.48 6.32 1.09
N SER A 34 15.72 5.20 1.76
CA SER A 34 14.69 4.45 2.49
C SER A 34 15.09 4.30 3.95
N ALA A 35 14.19 4.68 4.86
CA ALA A 35 14.39 4.64 6.29
C ALA A 35 13.12 4.11 6.98
N SER A 36 13.29 3.08 7.80
CA SER A 36 12.21 2.43 8.56
C SER A 36 12.31 2.78 10.04
N PHE A 37 11.17 3.05 10.66
CA PHE A 37 11.09 3.44 12.06
C PHE A 37 9.98 2.65 12.76
N ASP A 38 10.23 2.29 14.01
CA ASP A 38 9.22 1.67 14.87
C ASP A 38 8.39 2.74 15.56
N ALA A 39 7.07 2.67 15.38
CA ALA A 39 6.11 3.52 16.05
C ALA A 39 5.52 2.76 17.25
N LEU A 40 6.05 3.03 18.44
CA LEU A 40 5.52 2.48 19.70
C LEU A 40 4.36 3.35 20.22
N ASP A 41 3.30 2.70 20.68
CA ASP A 41 2.11 3.38 21.19
C ASP A 41 2.46 4.39 22.31
N GLY A 42 2.13 5.65 22.08
CA GLY A 42 2.34 6.74 23.03
C GLY A 42 3.78 7.23 23.16
N ALA A 43 4.72 6.74 22.35
CA ALA A 43 6.09 7.23 22.36
C ALA A 43 6.18 8.65 21.75
N PRO A 44 6.98 9.56 22.35
CA PRO A 44 7.13 10.93 21.85
C PRO A 44 7.98 11.02 20.56
N ALA A 45 8.71 9.95 20.24
CA ALA A 45 9.56 9.83 19.06
C ALA A 45 9.51 8.39 18.53
N MET A 46 9.89 8.22 17.26
CA MET A 46 10.04 6.91 16.65
C MET A 46 11.51 6.49 16.73
N ASP A 47 11.74 5.21 17.03
CA ASP A 47 13.08 4.63 17.04
C ASP A 47 13.43 4.09 15.65
N VAL A 48 14.72 4.06 15.31
CA VAL A 48 15.17 3.43 14.06
C VAL A 48 14.89 1.94 14.15
N CYS A 49 14.13 1.41 13.19
CA CYS A 49 13.77 -0.01 13.14
C CYS A 49 15.03 -0.85 12.88
N GLU A 50 15.16 -2.00 13.55
CA GLU A 50 16.26 -2.92 13.25
C GLU A 50 16.13 -3.50 11.82
N ASP A 51 14.89 -3.76 11.39
CA ASP A 51 14.55 -4.27 10.07
C ASP A 51 14.31 -3.12 9.08
N GLN A 52 15.39 -2.63 8.46
CA GLN A 52 15.31 -1.60 7.43
C GLN A 52 14.77 -2.13 6.11
N MET A 53 13.76 -1.46 5.55
CA MET A 53 13.33 -1.69 4.18
C MET A 53 14.37 -1.16 3.17
N PRO A 54 14.63 -1.89 2.07
CA PRO A 54 15.48 -1.38 0.99
C PRO A 54 14.76 -0.27 0.21
N VAL A 55 15.49 0.39 -0.69
CA VAL A 55 14.87 1.15 -1.78
C VAL A 55 14.28 0.17 -2.79
N ALA A 56 13.01 0.34 -3.16
CA ALA A 56 12.31 -0.47 -4.14
C ALA A 56 12.55 0.10 -5.55
N LEU A 57 13.22 -0.67 -6.42
CA LEU A 57 13.41 -0.28 -7.82
C LEU A 57 12.30 -0.78 -8.76
N TRP A 58 11.34 -1.52 -8.21
CA TRP A 58 10.16 -2.06 -8.89
C TRP A 58 9.03 -2.23 -7.88
N ASP A 59 7.80 -2.31 -8.39
CA ASP A 59 6.62 -2.55 -7.56
C ASP A 59 6.68 -3.93 -6.90
N ILE A 60 6.18 -4.00 -5.66
CA ILE A 60 6.11 -5.22 -4.87
C ILE A 60 4.62 -5.56 -4.67
N PRO A 61 4.07 -6.58 -5.35
CA PRO A 61 2.68 -6.98 -5.17
C PRO A 61 2.44 -7.71 -3.85
N PHE A 62 1.18 -7.76 -3.41
CA PHE A 62 0.77 -8.62 -2.28
C PHE A 62 0.89 -10.12 -2.60
N GLY A 63 0.73 -10.49 -3.87
CA GLY A 63 0.81 -11.87 -4.35
C GLY A 63 1.19 -11.92 -5.82
N ASP A 64 0.39 -12.60 -6.64
CA ASP A 64 0.58 -12.65 -8.09
C ASP A 64 0.37 -11.25 -8.70
N PRO A 65 1.37 -10.65 -9.38
CA PRO A 65 1.22 -9.33 -9.99
C PRO A 65 0.05 -9.22 -10.99
N ALA A 66 -0.39 -10.34 -11.59
CA ALA A 66 -1.52 -10.34 -12.51
C ALA A 66 -2.88 -10.24 -11.80
N ASN A 67 -2.94 -10.61 -10.52
CA ASN A 67 -4.19 -10.83 -9.78
C ASN A 67 -4.20 -10.15 -8.40
N SER A 68 -3.22 -9.31 -8.11
CA SER A 68 -3.12 -8.59 -6.83
C SER A 68 -2.67 -7.15 -7.02
N SER A 69 -3.00 -6.34 -6.04
CA SER A 69 -2.59 -4.97 -5.87
C SER A 69 -1.14 -4.86 -5.38
N ASN A 70 -0.56 -3.69 -5.63
CA ASN A 70 0.77 -3.36 -5.13
C ASN A 70 0.72 -3.16 -3.61
N ARG A 71 1.64 -3.81 -2.90
CA ARG A 71 1.92 -3.56 -1.48
C ARG A 71 2.86 -2.37 -1.31
N TYR A 72 3.85 -2.26 -2.19
CA TYR A 72 4.77 -1.13 -2.30
C TYR A 72 4.95 -0.77 -3.76
N GLU A 73 5.02 0.52 -4.06
CA GLU A 73 5.33 1.04 -5.38
C GLU A 73 6.84 1.29 -5.50
N ALA A 74 7.35 1.34 -6.73
CA ALA A 74 8.76 1.64 -6.97
C ALA A 74 9.11 3.08 -6.55
N ASP A 75 10.26 3.25 -5.91
CA ASP A 75 10.78 4.55 -5.43
C ASP A 75 11.41 5.39 -6.56
N ILE A 76 11.56 4.81 -7.76
CA ILE A 76 12.21 5.42 -8.94
C ILE A 76 11.32 6.49 -9.60
N ALA A 77 10.89 7.49 -8.84
CA ALA A 77 10.09 8.61 -9.29
C ALA A 77 10.96 9.88 -9.46
N PRO A 78 11.20 10.35 -10.69
CA PRO A 78 12.04 11.54 -10.94
C PRO A 78 11.35 12.83 -10.47
N HIS A 79 10.02 12.83 -10.39
CA HIS A 79 9.21 13.94 -9.92
C HIS A 79 8.11 13.43 -9.00
N LYS A 80 8.09 13.91 -7.75
CA LYS A 80 7.09 13.57 -6.74
C LYS A 80 6.52 14.87 -6.14
N PRO A 81 5.41 15.40 -6.70
CA PRO A 81 4.93 16.75 -6.38
C PRO A 81 4.37 16.89 -4.96
N ALA A 82 4.01 15.77 -4.33
CA ALA A 82 3.49 15.72 -2.97
C ALA A 82 3.95 14.43 -2.28
N ALA A 83 3.97 14.46 -0.94
CA ALA A 83 4.16 13.26 -0.15
C ALA A 83 2.90 12.38 -0.18
N GLU A 84 3.10 11.08 -0.14
CA GLU A 84 2.04 10.06 -0.14
C GLU A 84 2.12 9.25 1.14
N ILE A 85 0.97 8.74 1.60
CA ILE A 85 0.88 7.90 2.79
C ILE A 85 0.19 6.61 2.40
N LEU A 86 0.95 5.52 2.42
CA LEU A 86 0.44 4.16 2.22
C LEU A 86 0.29 3.47 3.57
N VAL A 87 -0.86 2.84 3.80
CA VAL A 87 -1.18 2.13 5.05
C VAL A 87 -1.43 0.67 4.73
N ASN A 88 -0.48 -0.19 5.12
CA ASN A 88 -0.62 -1.64 5.02
C ASN A 88 -1.06 -2.19 6.39
N GLY A 89 -2.20 -2.87 6.45
CA GLY A 89 -2.70 -3.38 7.72
C GLY A 89 -3.99 -4.21 7.63
N SER A 90 -4.56 -4.51 8.79
CA SER A 90 -5.82 -5.23 8.93
C SER A 90 -6.71 -4.53 9.96
N ALA A 91 -8.03 -4.57 9.75
CA ALA A 91 -8.99 -4.17 10.76
C ALA A 91 -9.20 -5.33 11.74
N HIS A 92 -9.01 -5.07 13.04
CA HIS A 92 -9.22 -6.06 14.10
C HIS A 92 -10.47 -5.71 14.90
N ALA A 93 -11.35 -6.69 15.04
CA ALA A 93 -12.60 -6.53 15.77
C ALA A 93 -12.32 -6.22 17.26
N PRO A 94 -13.06 -5.28 17.86
CA PRO A 94 -12.78 -4.80 19.21
C PRO A 94 -12.95 -5.92 20.25
N ASN A 95 -12.05 -5.94 21.24
CA ASN A 95 -12.01 -6.97 22.30
C ASN A 95 -11.92 -8.41 21.76
N GLY A 96 -11.44 -8.57 20.53
CA GLY A 96 -11.37 -9.84 19.83
C GLY A 96 -12.73 -10.47 19.51
N ARG A 97 -13.86 -9.81 19.75
CA ARG A 97 -15.19 -10.38 19.52
C ARG A 97 -15.56 -10.26 18.03
N PRO A 98 -16.00 -11.33 17.36
CA PRO A 98 -16.37 -11.25 15.94
C PRO A 98 -17.51 -10.26 15.71
N VAL A 99 -17.42 -9.50 14.62
CA VAL A 99 -18.43 -8.54 14.16
C VAL A 99 -18.79 -8.81 12.71
N THR A 100 -19.97 -8.39 12.27
CA THR A 100 -20.40 -8.44 10.86
C THR A 100 -19.95 -7.21 10.08
N GLU A 101 -19.75 -6.09 10.78
CA GLU A 101 -19.28 -4.82 10.23
C GLU A 101 -18.56 -4.00 11.30
N MET A 102 -17.61 -3.16 10.90
CA MET A 102 -17.00 -2.14 11.75
C MET A 102 -16.37 -1.02 10.93
N GLN A 103 -16.06 0.09 11.59
CA GLN A 103 -15.20 1.14 11.04
C GLN A 103 -13.77 1.00 11.54
N VAL A 104 -12.82 1.25 10.65
CA VAL A 104 -11.40 1.41 10.96
C VAL A 104 -10.91 2.68 10.29
N GLY A 105 -9.96 3.38 10.88
CA GLY A 105 -9.42 4.58 10.27
C GLY A 105 -7.98 4.84 10.67
N CYS A 106 -7.30 5.62 9.83
CA CYS A 106 -5.97 6.14 10.08
C CYS A 106 -6.03 7.67 10.02
N ARG A 107 -5.31 8.32 10.93
CA ARG A 107 -5.11 9.76 10.92
C ARG A 107 -3.62 10.06 10.99
N VAL A 108 -3.13 10.83 10.03
CA VAL A 108 -1.74 11.32 10.02
C VAL A 108 -1.81 12.84 9.84
N SER A 109 -1.39 13.58 10.87
CA SER A 109 -1.53 15.03 10.90
C SER A 109 -3.00 15.46 10.64
N GLY A 110 -3.24 16.34 9.66
CA GLY A 110 -4.58 16.77 9.25
C GLY A 110 -5.33 15.81 8.32
N LEU A 111 -4.70 14.72 7.85
CA LEU A 111 -5.32 13.75 6.95
C LEU A 111 -6.02 12.66 7.76
N GLN A 112 -7.27 12.36 7.42
CA GLN A 112 -8.04 11.28 8.02
C GLN A 112 -8.72 10.45 6.94
N LYS A 113 -8.56 9.13 7.02
CA LYS A 113 -9.29 8.15 6.21
C LYS A 113 -10.00 7.16 7.12
N VAL A 114 -11.28 6.91 6.84
CA VAL A 114 -12.09 5.89 7.52
C VAL A 114 -12.65 4.94 6.45
N LEU A 115 -12.61 3.64 6.75
CA LEU A 115 -13.12 2.56 5.93
C LEU A 115 -14.22 1.82 6.70
N ASN A 116 -15.25 1.38 5.99
CA ASN A 116 -16.24 0.44 6.50
C ASN A 116 -15.81 -0.97 6.10
N GLY A 117 -15.41 -1.78 7.08
CA GLY A 117 -15.17 -3.21 6.89
C GLY A 117 -16.47 -3.97 7.07
N VAL A 118 -16.91 -4.70 6.06
CA VAL A 118 -18.10 -5.55 6.09
C VAL A 118 -17.65 -6.99 5.85
N GLY A 119 -18.20 -7.94 6.61
CA GLY A 119 -17.89 -9.35 6.45
C GLY A 119 -18.34 -9.89 5.08
N ASP A 120 -17.76 -11.02 4.69
CA ASP A 120 -18.03 -11.62 3.38
C ASP A 120 -19.52 -11.86 3.15
N ARG A 121 -19.97 -11.59 1.93
CA ARG A 121 -21.35 -11.78 1.49
C ARG A 121 -21.37 -12.64 0.24
N ILE A 122 -22.36 -13.50 0.14
CA ILE A 122 -22.62 -14.29 -1.07
C ILE A 122 -23.73 -13.59 -1.84
N TYR A 123 -23.48 -13.29 -3.12
CA TYR A 123 -24.55 -12.88 -4.02
C TYR A 123 -25.20 -14.12 -4.63
N ASP A 124 -26.47 -14.33 -4.34
CA ASP A 124 -27.27 -15.43 -4.85
C ASP A 124 -28.70 -14.97 -5.10
N ALA A 125 -29.33 -15.52 -6.14
CA ALA A 125 -30.74 -15.29 -6.49
C ALA A 125 -31.21 -13.81 -6.49
N GLY A 126 -30.32 -12.87 -6.85
CA GLY A 126 -30.66 -11.44 -6.94
C GLY A 126 -30.44 -10.63 -5.65
N GLY A 127 -29.87 -11.22 -4.61
CA GLY A 127 -29.59 -10.56 -3.35
C GLY A 127 -28.26 -10.97 -2.73
N PHE A 128 -27.79 -10.17 -1.78
CA PHE A 128 -26.63 -10.51 -0.98
C PHE A 128 -27.07 -11.14 0.35
N SER A 129 -26.36 -12.16 0.80
CA SER A 129 -26.50 -12.72 2.15
C SER A 129 -26.29 -11.67 3.24
N ALA A 130 -26.65 -12.00 4.49
CA ALA A 130 -26.13 -11.26 5.64
C ALA A 130 -24.58 -11.35 5.66
N PRO A 131 -23.87 -10.30 6.11
CA PRO A 131 -22.41 -10.34 6.24
C PRO A 131 -21.96 -11.41 7.23
N ALA A 132 -20.92 -12.15 6.87
CA ALA A 132 -20.29 -13.12 7.75
C ALA A 132 -19.61 -12.43 8.95
N LEU A 133 -19.47 -13.16 10.05
CA LEU A 133 -18.68 -12.69 11.19
C LEU A 133 -17.18 -12.73 10.86
N PHE A 134 -16.44 -11.69 11.24
CA PHE A 134 -14.97 -11.67 11.17
C PHE A 134 -14.34 -11.13 12.46
N ARG A 135 -13.13 -11.61 12.78
CA ARG A 135 -12.27 -11.05 13.85
C ARG A 135 -11.18 -10.16 13.29
N THR A 136 -10.69 -10.47 12.09
CA THR A 136 -9.65 -9.73 11.39
C THR A 136 -10.04 -9.63 9.93
N MET A 137 -9.89 -8.44 9.35
CA MET A 137 -10.20 -8.14 7.96
C MET A 137 -8.98 -7.45 7.32
N PRO A 138 -8.27 -8.11 6.39
CA PRO A 138 -7.18 -7.48 5.65
C PRO A 138 -7.67 -6.25 4.90
N ILE A 139 -6.91 -5.14 4.98
CA ILE A 139 -7.17 -3.94 4.20
C ILE A 139 -6.34 -4.04 2.93
N VAL A 140 -6.93 -4.62 1.89
CA VAL A 140 -6.32 -4.82 0.57
C VAL A 140 -7.32 -4.48 -0.52
N TYR A 141 -6.84 -4.10 -1.71
CA TYR A 141 -7.69 -3.55 -2.76
C TYR A 141 -8.67 -4.57 -3.33
N GLU A 142 -8.27 -5.84 -3.35
CA GLU A 142 -9.05 -7.00 -3.81
C GLU A 142 -10.34 -7.16 -3.00
N ARG A 143 -10.38 -6.69 -1.76
CA ARG A 143 -11.56 -6.78 -0.88
C ARG A 143 -12.49 -5.56 -0.98
N ALA A 144 -12.15 -4.57 -1.80
CA ALA A 144 -13.07 -3.52 -2.19
C ALA A 144 -13.98 -3.98 -3.34
N TYR A 145 -15.11 -3.31 -3.52
CA TYR A 145 -16.07 -3.63 -4.58
C TYR A 145 -15.42 -3.60 -5.97
N GLY A 146 -15.78 -4.56 -6.82
CA GLY A 146 -15.31 -4.70 -8.19
C GLY A 146 -14.91 -6.15 -8.51
N GLY A 147 -14.17 -6.31 -9.58
CA GLY A 147 -13.64 -7.60 -10.01
C GLY A 147 -13.79 -7.82 -11.50
N THR A 148 -13.37 -9.01 -11.91
CA THR A 148 -13.47 -9.49 -13.28
C THR A 148 -14.27 -10.80 -13.29
N LEU A 149 -15.36 -10.83 -14.05
CA LEU A 149 -16.20 -12.00 -14.22
C LEU A 149 -15.53 -13.04 -15.14
N PRO A 150 -15.92 -14.33 -15.06
CA PRO A 150 -15.37 -15.38 -15.92
C PRO A 150 -15.55 -15.13 -17.43
N ASP A 151 -16.55 -14.31 -17.81
CA ASP A 151 -16.80 -13.90 -19.20
C ASP A 151 -15.95 -12.70 -19.65
N GLY A 152 -15.02 -12.24 -18.80
CA GLY A 152 -14.10 -11.14 -19.07
C GLY A 152 -14.66 -9.74 -18.83
N ARG A 153 -15.92 -9.60 -18.43
CA ARG A 153 -16.45 -8.29 -17.99
C ARG A 153 -15.76 -7.88 -16.70
N LEU A 154 -15.24 -6.66 -16.66
CA LEU A 154 -14.46 -6.15 -15.52
C LEU A 154 -14.96 -4.79 -15.04
N ASP A 155 -14.90 -4.55 -13.74
CA ASP A 155 -15.02 -3.21 -13.16
C ASP A 155 -13.67 -2.49 -13.29
N ARG A 156 -13.61 -1.48 -14.16
CA ARG A 156 -12.36 -0.71 -14.43
C ARG A 156 -11.82 0.00 -13.20
N ARG A 157 -12.66 0.27 -12.20
CA ARG A 157 -12.23 0.93 -10.97
C ARG A 157 -11.41 -0.05 -10.14
N ASN A 158 -11.82 -1.32 -10.08
CA ASN A 158 -11.12 -2.35 -9.33
C ASN A 158 -11.23 -3.71 -10.04
N PRO A 159 -10.34 -4.03 -11.00
CA PRO A 159 -10.42 -5.26 -11.78
C PRO A 159 -10.03 -6.52 -10.97
N VAL A 160 -9.28 -6.35 -9.88
CA VAL A 160 -8.82 -7.42 -9.00
C VAL A 160 -9.73 -7.63 -7.78
N GLY A 161 -10.85 -6.91 -7.71
CA GLY A 161 -11.87 -7.08 -6.68
C GLY A 161 -12.46 -8.50 -6.69
N VAL A 162 -12.94 -8.96 -5.53
CA VAL A 162 -13.59 -10.27 -5.38
C VAL A 162 -15.11 -10.17 -5.16
N GLY A 163 -15.73 -9.02 -5.47
CA GLY A 163 -17.17 -8.80 -5.26
C GLY A 163 -17.73 -7.58 -5.98
#